data_AF-A0A7S2IQ20-F1
#
_entry.id   AF-A0A7S2IQ20-F1
#
_cell.length_a   1.000
_cell.length_b   1.000
_cell.length_c   1.000
_cell.angle_alpha   90.00
_cell.angle_beta   90.00
_cell.angle_gamma   90.00
#
_symmetry.space_group_name_H-M   'P 1'
#
loop_
_entity.id
_entity.type
_entity.pdbx_description
1 polymer ?
#
loop_
_entity_poly.entity_id
_entity_poly.type
_entity_poly.pdbx_seq_one_letter_code
_entity_poly.pdbx_strand_id
1 'polypeptide(L)'
;NNWPLVIQQINRTDRLPMVTTVQTYCGWDISDAGTIIGSTSASCTAFFAQLRRLGVHAELATGAGNCSIATYRKLWADTTESPQVLLKAALLVNASGWNIDLEPQANNCKGGPGDIGG
;
A
#
# COMPACT_ATOMS: atom_id res chain seq x y z
N ASN A 1 -5.83 13.83 -4.50
CA ASN A 1 -6.41 12.85 -5.44
C ASN A 1 -5.91 13.12 -6.87
N ASN A 2 -4.59 13.14 -7.07
CA ASN A 2 -3.93 13.66 -8.29
C ASN A 2 -3.32 12.56 -9.17
N TRP A 3 -3.82 11.32 -9.04
CA TRP A 3 -3.28 10.18 -9.78
C TRP A 3 -3.27 10.35 -11.31
N PRO A 4 -4.15 11.13 -11.97
CA PRO A 4 -4.02 11.35 -13.42
C PRO A 4 -2.70 12.03 -13.81
N LEU A 5 -2.19 12.95 -12.97
CA LEU A 5 -0.88 13.58 -13.20
C LEU A 5 0.26 12.57 -13.05
N VAL A 6 0.15 11.64 -12.09
CA VAL A 6 1.13 10.56 -11.90
C VAL A 6 1.18 9.66 -13.15
N ILE A 7 0.03 9.31 -13.71
CA ILE A 7 -0.03 8.53 -14.97
C ILE A 7 0.63 9.29 -16.12
N GLN A 8 0.40 10.59 -16.25
CA GLN A 8 1.08 11.41 -17.25
C GLN A 8 2.60 11.42 -17.08
N GLN A 9 3.09 11.44 -15.83
CA GLN A 9 4.51 11.41 -15.52
C GLN A 9 5.15 10.05 -15.83
N ILE A 10 4.44 8.94 -15.53
CA ILE A 10 4.90 7.58 -15.83
C ILE A 10 4.92 7.32 -17.34
N ASN A 11 3.90 7.77 -18.06
CA ASN A 11 3.74 7.52 -19.50
C ASN A 11 4.54 8.48 -20.39
N ARG A 12 5.59 9.11 -19.85
CA ARG A 12 6.44 10.04 -20.60
C ARG A 12 7.40 9.27 -21.52
N THR A 13 7.20 9.39 -22.82
CA THR A 13 7.96 8.66 -23.86
C THR A 13 9.40 9.14 -24.05
N ASP A 14 9.76 10.31 -23.49
CA ASP A 14 11.13 10.83 -23.43
C ASP A 14 11.95 10.19 -22.29
N ARG A 15 11.36 9.28 -21.52
CA ARG A 15 12.01 8.53 -20.45
C ARG A 15 11.81 7.04 -20.67
N LEU A 16 12.87 6.25 -20.51
CA LEU A 16 12.72 4.78 -20.40
C LEU A 16 11.73 4.48 -19.26
N PRO A 17 10.89 3.44 -19.36
CA PRO A 17 9.96 3.09 -18.29
C PRO A 17 10.76 2.70 -17.03
N MET A 18 10.98 3.67 -16.14
CA MET A 18 11.71 3.49 -14.89
C MET A 18 10.81 2.96 -13.77
N VAL A 19 9.50 3.11 -13.91
CA VAL A 19 8.53 2.72 -12.88
C VAL A 19 7.96 1.36 -13.24
N THR A 20 8.29 0.35 -12.46
CA THR A 20 7.75 -1.01 -12.61
C THR A 20 6.66 -1.32 -11.60
N THR A 21 6.67 -0.63 -10.45
CA THR A 21 5.73 -0.85 -9.35
C THR A 21 5.31 0.46 -8.70
N VAL A 22 4.04 0.58 -8.34
CA VAL A 22 3.50 1.69 -7.53
C VAL A 22 2.75 1.12 -6.33
N GLN A 23 3.12 1.55 -5.13
CA GLN A 23 2.43 1.25 -3.88
C GLN A 23 1.53 2.42 -3.48
N THR A 24 0.31 2.17 -3.00
CA THR A 24 -0.62 3.26 -2.65
C THR A 24 -1.56 2.87 -1.51
N TYR A 25 -1.74 3.77 -0.53
CA TYR A 25 -2.77 3.63 0.50
C TYR A 25 -4.14 3.87 -0.12
N CYS A 26 -4.94 2.82 -0.16
CA CYS A 26 -6.19 2.80 -0.90
C CYS A 26 -7.45 2.71 -0.05
N GLY A 27 -7.33 2.92 1.27
CA GLY A 27 -8.44 2.85 2.23
C GLY A 27 -8.48 1.57 3.06
N TRP A 28 -7.34 0.86 3.15
CA TRP A 28 -7.15 -0.30 4.01
C TRP A 28 -6.26 0.07 5.20
N ASP A 29 -6.59 -0.48 6.36
CA ASP A 29 -5.90 -0.25 7.64
C ASP A 29 -5.88 -1.56 8.45
N ILE A 30 -5.06 -1.61 9.50
CA ILE A 30 -5.00 -2.71 10.45
C ILE A 30 -5.52 -2.19 11.80
N SER A 31 -6.64 -2.76 12.26
CA SER A 31 -7.22 -2.40 13.55
C SER A 31 -6.30 -2.77 14.74
N ASP A 32 -6.51 -2.18 15.92
CA ASP A 32 -5.77 -2.57 17.14
C ASP A 32 -5.98 -4.04 17.57
N ALA A 33 -7.04 -4.68 17.06
CA ALA A 33 -7.29 -6.11 17.22
C ALA A 33 -6.42 -6.98 16.30
N GLY A 34 -5.72 -6.38 15.33
CA GLY A 34 -4.94 -7.09 14.32
C GLY A 34 -5.76 -7.56 13.14
N THR A 35 -6.90 -6.94 12.84
CA THR A 35 -7.72 -7.32 11.67
C THR A 35 -7.60 -6.29 10.56
N ILE A 36 -7.65 -6.76 9.31
CA ILE A 36 -7.72 -5.89 8.13
C ILE A 36 -9.10 -5.26 8.05
N ILE A 37 -9.15 -3.93 7.98
CA ILE A 37 -10.39 -3.15 7.87
C ILE A 37 -10.33 -2.19 6.70
N GLY A 38 -11.51 -1.77 6.23
CA GLY A 38 -11.66 -0.77 5.18
C GLY A 38 -12.10 -1.35 3.84
N SER A 39 -11.87 -0.57 2.78
CA SER A 39 -12.23 -0.94 1.42
C SER A 39 -11.44 -0.12 0.40
N THR A 40 -11.28 -0.65 -0.80
CA THR A 40 -10.58 0.07 -1.86
C THR A 40 -11.39 1.25 -2.38
N SER A 41 -10.81 2.45 -2.31
CA SER A 41 -11.42 3.65 -2.88
C SER A 41 -11.60 3.54 -4.39
N ALA A 42 -12.68 4.14 -4.92
CA ALA A 42 -12.94 4.19 -6.36
C ALA A 42 -11.80 4.86 -7.15
N SER A 43 -11.11 5.83 -6.53
CA SER A 43 -9.94 6.48 -7.13
C SER A 43 -8.78 5.52 -7.33
N CYS A 44 -8.50 4.63 -6.36
CA CYS A 44 -7.48 3.59 -6.53
C CYS A 44 -7.88 2.56 -7.57
N THR A 45 -9.14 2.14 -7.62
CA THR A 45 -9.63 1.23 -8.68
C THR A 45 -9.37 1.80 -10.08
N ALA A 46 -9.68 3.09 -10.28
CA ALA A 46 -9.42 3.77 -11.54
C ALA A 46 -7.91 3.91 -11.83
N PHE A 47 -7.11 4.26 -10.81
CA PHE A 47 -5.67 4.43 -10.93
C PHE A 47 -4.96 3.13 -11.32
N PHE A 48 -5.25 2.03 -10.63
CA PHE A 48 -4.63 0.73 -10.86
C PHE A 48 -4.97 0.18 -12.25
N ALA A 49 -6.20 0.43 -12.72
CA ALA A 49 -6.58 0.10 -14.09
C ALA A 49 -5.72 0.83 -15.14
N GLN A 50 -5.30 2.08 -14.88
CA GLN A 50 -4.40 2.80 -15.79
C GLN A 50 -2.95 2.30 -15.68
N LEU A 51 -2.44 2.07 -14.46
CA LEU A 51 -1.09 1.51 -14.27
C LEU A 51 -0.90 0.19 -15.03
N ARG A 52 -1.89 -0.69 -14.97
CA ARG A 52 -1.89 -1.97 -15.70
C ARG A 52 -1.70 -1.79 -17.21
N ARG A 53 -2.36 -0.78 -17.82
CA ARG A 53 -2.24 -0.51 -19.26
C ARG A 53 -0.83 -0.09 -19.66
N LEU A 54 -0.06 0.43 -18.71
CA LEU A 54 1.34 0.83 -18.87
C LEU A 54 2.31 -0.29 -18.50
N GLY A 55 1.83 -1.48 -18.13
CA GLY A 55 2.67 -2.58 -17.64
C GLY A 55 3.24 -2.35 -16.25
N VAL A 56 2.69 -1.41 -15.48
CA VAL A 56 3.13 -1.10 -14.12
C VAL A 56 2.32 -1.93 -13.11
N HIS A 57 3.02 -2.61 -12.22
CA HIS A 57 2.44 -3.36 -11.13
C HIS A 57 1.91 -2.43 -10.03
N ALA A 58 0.75 -2.75 -9.49
CA ALA A 58 0.13 -1.96 -8.42
C ALA A 58 0.12 -2.77 -7.12
N GLU A 59 0.53 -2.16 -6.02
CA GLU A 59 0.47 -2.75 -4.69
C GLU A 59 -0.41 -1.93 -3.76
N LEU A 60 -1.25 -2.61 -2.98
CA LEU A 60 -2.02 -1.99 -1.92
C LEU A 60 -1.12 -1.76 -0.72
N ALA A 61 -1.01 -0.52 -0.23
CA ALA A 61 -0.32 -0.24 1.02
C ALA A 61 -1.32 -0.22 2.19
N THR A 62 -0.89 -0.73 3.34
CA THR A 62 -1.61 -0.66 4.61
C THR A 62 -0.65 -0.51 5.78
N GLY A 63 -1.11 0.10 6.87
CA GLY A 63 -0.41 0.23 8.13
C GLY A 63 -1.40 0.09 9.30
N ALA A 64 -0.94 0.28 10.54
CA ALA A 64 -1.78 0.20 11.74
C ALA A 64 -1.99 1.56 12.44
N GLY A 65 -1.39 2.65 11.90
CA GLY A 65 -1.52 4.01 12.44
C GLY A 65 -0.97 4.24 13.87
N ASN A 66 -0.43 3.21 14.52
CA ASN A 66 0.13 3.26 15.87
C ASN A 66 1.64 2.95 15.86
N CYS A 67 2.32 3.01 17.01
CA CYS A 67 3.77 2.78 17.12
C CYS A 67 4.13 1.34 17.52
N SER A 68 3.12 0.50 17.75
CA SER A 68 3.29 -0.81 18.37
C SER A 68 3.35 -1.90 17.32
N ILE A 69 4.39 -2.74 17.35
CA ILE A 69 4.46 -3.94 16.51
C ILE A 69 3.42 -5.00 16.93
N ALA A 70 2.77 -4.84 18.10
CA ALA A 70 1.81 -5.80 18.61
C ALA A 70 0.61 -6.00 17.68
N THR A 71 0.14 -4.94 17.01
CA THR A 71 -0.96 -5.03 16.05
C THR A 71 -0.62 -5.95 14.87
N TYR A 72 0.59 -5.83 14.30
CA TYR A 72 1.05 -6.72 13.22
C TYR A 72 1.26 -8.14 13.71
N ARG A 73 1.74 -8.34 14.94
CA ARG A 73 1.84 -9.70 15.51
C ARG A 73 0.48 -10.37 15.64
N LYS A 74 -0.57 -9.62 16.02
CA LYS A 74 -1.95 -10.13 16.05
C LYS A 74 -2.45 -10.44 14.63
N LEU A 75 -2.20 -9.55 13.67
CA LEU A 75 -2.53 -9.77 12.26
C LEU A 75 -1.96 -11.08 11.72
N TRP A 76 -0.69 -11.35 11.99
CA TRP A 76 -0.04 -12.57 11.52
C TRP A 76 -0.35 -13.81 12.36
N ALA A 77 -0.88 -13.65 13.57
CA ALA A 77 -1.36 -14.77 14.38
C ALA A 77 -2.69 -15.34 13.84
N ASP A 78 -3.49 -14.51 13.18
CA ASP A 78 -4.67 -14.96 12.43
C ASP A 78 -4.28 -15.43 11.02
N THR A 79 -4.01 -16.72 10.89
CA THR A 79 -3.62 -17.34 9.62
C THR A 79 -4.82 -17.67 8.71
N THR A 80 -6.04 -17.32 9.11
CA THR A 80 -7.27 -17.75 8.43
C THR A 80 -8.03 -16.62 7.78
N GLU A 81 -8.40 -15.59 8.54
CA GLU A 81 -9.25 -14.51 8.04
C GLU A 81 -8.39 -13.44 7.34
N SER A 82 -7.32 -12.99 7.99
CA SER A 82 -6.45 -11.92 7.49
C SER A 82 -5.85 -12.21 6.10
N PRO A 83 -5.26 -13.39 5.81
CA PRO A 83 -4.79 -13.71 4.45
C PRO A 83 -5.89 -13.71 3.39
N GLN A 84 -7.12 -14.16 3.73
CA GLN A 84 -8.23 -14.18 2.79
C GLN A 84 -8.74 -12.78 2.46
N VAL A 85 -8.79 -11.89 3.46
CA VAL A 85 -9.18 -10.49 3.25
C VAL A 85 -8.16 -9.79 2.35
N LEU A 86 -6.86 -9.95 2.62
CA LEU A 86 -5.78 -9.41 1.79
C LEU A 86 -5.87 -9.92 0.35
N LEU A 87 -6.04 -11.22 0.15
CA LEU A 87 -6.16 -11.81 -1.19
C LEU A 87 -7.38 -11.27 -1.94
N LYS A 88 -8.55 -11.27 -1.31
CA LYS A 88 -9.80 -10.79 -1.92
C LYS A 88 -9.69 -9.34 -2.38
N ALA A 89 -9.10 -8.49 -1.53
CA ALA A 89 -8.91 -7.08 -1.82
C ALA A 89 -7.88 -6.84 -2.95
N ALA A 90 -6.78 -7.60 -2.99
CA ALA A 90 -5.82 -7.52 -4.09
C ALA A 90 -6.45 -7.93 -5.43
N LEU A 91 -7.22 -9.03 -5.44
CA LEU A 91 -7.93 -9.50 -6.63
C LEU A 91 -8.98 -8.49 -7.13
N LEU A 92 -9.70 -7.82 -6.23
CA LEU A 92 -10.73 -6.84 -6.58
C LEU A 92 -10.20 -5.70 -7.47
N VAL A 93 -8.95 -5.29 -7.27
CA VAL A 93 -8.33 -4.20 -8.03
C VAL A 93 -7.16 -4.65 -8.90
N ASN A 94 -6.97 -5.96 -9.04
CA ASN A 94 -5.86 -6.56 -9.79
C ASN A 94 -4.50 -5.99 -9.35
N ALA A 95 -4.31 -5.85 -8.05
CA ALA A 95 -3.01 -5.54 -7.46
C ALA A 95 -2.12 -6.79 -7.51
N SER A 96 -0.81 -6.59 -7.69
CA SER A 96 0.20 -7.65 -7.65
C SER A 96 0.50 -8.12 -6.22
N GLY A 97 0.16 -7.31 -5.22
CA GLY A 97 0.43 -7.64 -3.84
C GLY A 97 0.09 -6.53 -2.85
N TRP A 98 0.67 -6.68 -1.66
CA TRP A 98 0.52 -5.78 -0.54
C TRP A 98 1.87 -5.27 -0.07
N ASN A 99 1.92 -3.98 0.24
CA ASN A 99 3.00 -3.35 0.97
C ASN A 99 2.52 -3.12 2.42
N ILE A 100 3.28 -3.67 3.37
CA ILE A 100 2.99 -3.54 4.80
C ILE A 100 3.91 -2.46 5.35
N ASP A 101 3.34 -1.30 5.63
CA ASP A 101 4.06 -0.18 6.20
C ASP A 101 4.30 -0.40 7.69
N LEU A 102 5.57 -0.48 8.07
CA LEU A 102 6.04 -0.62 9.45
C LEU A 102 6.85 0.61 9.90
N GLU A 103 6.86 1.70 9.12
CA GLU A 103 7.65 2.89 9.41
C GLU A 103 7.35 3.47 10.80
N PRO A 104 6.09 3.58 11.27
CA PRO A 104 5.79 4.07 12.62
C PRO A 104 6.38 3.21 13.73
N GLN A 105 6.48 1.88 13.53
CA GLN A 105 7.09 0.96 14.50
C GLN A 105 8.61 1.04 14.46
N ALA A 106 9.18 1.19 13.26
CA ALA A 106 10.62 1.29 13.08
C ALA A 106 11.18 2.58 13.71
N ASN A 107 10.45 3.69 13.62
CA ASN A 107 10.86 4.98 14.16
C ASN A 107 10.20 5.36 15.50
N ASN A 108 9.46 4.44 16.13
CA ASN A 108 8.68 4.69 17.37
C ASN A 108 7.79 5.94 17.29
N CYS A 109 7.12 6.14 16.15
CA CYS A 109 6.34 7.34 15.81
C CYS A 109 7.08 8.67 15.95
N LYS A 110 8.40 8.67 15.91
CA LYS A 110 9.18 9.91 16.02
C LYS A 110 9.23 10.70 14.72
N GLY A 111 8.80 10.11 13.60
CA GLY A 111 8.62 10.76 12.30
C GLY A 111 9.93 11.19 11.63
N GLY A 112 10.06 10.88 10.34
CA GLY A 112 11.07 11.45 9.44
C GLY A 112 12.27 10.54 9.16
N PRO A 113 12.97 10.77 8.03
CA PRO A 113 14.29 10.18 7.82
C PRO A 113 15.16 10.57 9.01
N GLY A 114 15.74 9.59 9.70
CA GLY A 114 16.70 9.88 10.77
C GLY A 114 17.76 10.86 10.27
N ASP A 115 18.26 11.72 11.17
CA ASP A 115 19.28 12.72 10.86
C ASP A 115 20.36 12.12 9.94
N ILE A 116 20.40 12.58 8.69
CA ILE A 116 21.54 12.34 7.82
C ILE A 116 22.61 13.35 8.24
N GLY A 117 23.33 13.04 9.32
CA GLY A 117 24.50 13.82 9.73
C GLY A 117 24.74 13.85 11.22
N GLY A 118 25.66 13.00 11.67
CA GLY A 118 26.53 13.20 12.84
C GLY A 118 27.95 12.83 12.45
#